data_AF-A0A7L2W2W3-F1
#
_entry.id   AF-A0A7L2W2W3-F1
#
_cell.length_a   1.000
_cell.length_b   1.000
_cell.length_c   1.000
_cell.angle_alpha   90.00
_cell.angle_beta   90.00
_cell.angle_gamma   90.00
#
_symmetry.space_group_name_H-M   'P 1'
#
loop_
_entity.id
_entity.type
_entity.pdbx_description
1 polymer ?
#
loop_
_entity_poly.entity_id
_entity_poly.type
_entity_poly.pdbx_seq_one_letter_code
_entity_poly.pdbx_strand_id
1 'polypeptide(L)'
;MEKLYFAGSSIWTINSSLGNGSLHLENQTSVKNSTTDPLKRNEDMAKVEVTVLCLILFLALTGNLCVLLAIHTTQQKHSRMYFFMKHLSIADLVVAIFQVLPQLIWDITFRFYGPDFLCRLIKYLQVVGMFASTYMLLLMSLDRCLAICQPLRSLHRRADRVSVLLTWLLCLLVSIPQIHIFSLRDVGNGVYDCWADFIQPWGPKAYVTWITLVVYIIPVLMLSVCYGLISFKIWQNVKLK
;
A
#
# COMPACT_ATOMS: atom_id res chain seq x y z
N MET A 1 -14.73 -10.23 16.03
CA MET A 1 -13.30 -10.60 16.06
C MET A 1 -12.93 -11.13 14.68
N GLU A 2 -12.98 -10.27 13.67
CA GLU A 2 -12.53 -10.54 12.30
C GLU A 2 -12.28 -9.17 11.67
N LYS A 3 -11.09 -8.63 11.93
CA LYS A 3 -10.58 -7.51 11.14
C LYS A 3 -10.31 -8.08 9.75
N LEU A 4 -11.17 -7.77 8.78
CA LEU A 4 -10.92 -8.11 7.38
C LEU A 4 -9.86 -7.14 6.85
N TYR A 5 -8.61 -7.43 7.19
CA TYR A 5 -7.43 -6.87 6.56
C TYR A 5 -7.46 -7.22 5.09
N PHE A 6 -7.76 -6.22 4.26
CA PHE A 6 -7.22 -6.15 2.91
C PHE A 6 -5.71 -5.92 3.01
N ALA A 7 -4.96 -6.98 3.31
CA ALA A 7 -3.52 -7.05 3.09
C ALA A 7 -3.20 -8.47 2.66
N GLY A 8 -2.81 -8.62 1.40
CA GLY A 8 -2.40 -9.91 0.86
C GLY A 8 -1.20 -10.46 1.61
N SER A 9 -1.34 -11.66 2.16
CA SER A 9 -0.31 -12.69 2.12
C SER A 9 -0.98 -14.05 2.36
N SER A 10 -0.94 -14.86 1.31
CA SER A 10 -1.27 -16.28 1.29
C SER A 10 -0.43 -17.07 2.30
N ILE A 11 -1.00 -18.10 2.94
CA ILE A 11 -0.43 -19.46 2.99
C ILE A 11 -1.57 -20.47 3.21
N TRP A 12 -1.44 -21.57 2.48
CA TRP A 12 -2.33 -22.69 2.25
C TRP A 12 -2.47 -23.66 3.44
N THR A 13 -3.69 -24.20 3.62
CA THR A 13 -4.13 -25.59 3.99
C THR A 13 -3.37 -26.39 5.08
N ILE A 14 -3.97 -27.27 5.91
CA ILE A 14 -4.80 -28.46 5.61
C ILE A 14 -5.57 -28.86 6.88
N ASN A 15 -6.85 -29.21 6.75
CA ASN A 15 -7.61 -29.90 7.79
C ASN A 15 -7.57 -31.41 7.47
N SER A 16 -7.11 -32.26 8.39
CA SER A 16 -7.17 -33.73 8.24
C SER A 16 -7.96 -34.36 9.38
N SER A 17 -9.10 -34.93 9.03
CA SER A 17 -9.95 -35.79 9.85
C SER A 17 -9.35 -37.19 10.05
N LEU A 18 -9.38 -37.72 11.29
CA LEU A 18 -9.38 -39.14 11.71
C LEU A 18 -9.42 -39.12 13.27
N GLY A 19 -10.15 -39.90 14.08
CA GLY A 19 -11.06 -41.03 13.97
C GLY A 19 -11.56 -41.40 15.41
N ASN A 20 -12.55 -42.29 15.49
CA ASN A 20 -13.34 -42.75 16.66
C ASN A 20 -12.58 -43.17 17.95
N GLY A 21 -13.27 -43.06 19.11
CA GLY A 21 -13.36 -44.15 20.10
C GLY A 21 -13.07 -43.86 21.60
N SER A 22 -14.15 -43.88 22.41
CA SER A 22 -14.26 -44.45 23.77
C SER A 22 -13.63 -43.78 25.03
N LEU A 23 -14.45 -43.78 26.09
CA LEU A 23 -14.27 -43.31 27.48
C LEU A 23 -13.08 -43.92 28.26
N HIS A 24 -12.38 -43.10 29.06
CA HIS A 24 -11.90 -43.48 30.39
C HIS A 24 -11.70 -42.26 31.30
N LEU A 25 -12.22 -42.34 32.53
CA LEU A 25 -12.07 -41.38 33.63
C LEU A 25 -10.77 -41.67 34.43
N GLU A 26 -10.33 -40.66 35.19
CA GLU A 26 -9.26 -40.64 36.23
C GLU A 26 -7.81 -40.48 35.70
N ASN A 27 -6.89 -39.70 36.29
CA ASN A 27 -6.79 -39.08 37.61
C ASN A 27 -5.81 -37.87 37.55
N GLN A 28 -5.90 -36.96 38.52
CA GLN A 28 -5.10 -35.73 38.64
C GLN A 28 -3.59 -35.97 38.56
N THR A 29 -2.93 -35.25 37.65
CA THR A 29 -1.52 -34.83 37.82
C THR A 29 -1.42 -33.33 37.55
N SER A 30 -0.74 -32.66 38.46
CA SER A 30 -0.41 -31.23 38.43
C SER A 30 0.23 -30.84 37.10
N VAL A 31 -0.58 -30.31 36.18
CA VAL A 31 -0.11 -29.60 35.00
C VAL A 31 -0.31 -28.12 35.30
N LYS A 32 0.79 -27.36 35.36
CA LYS A 32 0.75 -25.90 35.26
C LYS A 32 -0.05 -25.57 34.01
N ASN A 33 -1.33 -25.24 34.16
CA ASN A 33 -2.09 -24.59 33.12
C ASN A 33 -1.52 -23.18 32.99
N SER A 34 -0.43 -23.07 32.22
CA SER A 34 -0.08 -21.86 31.50
C SER A 34 -1.20 -21.64 30.49
N THR A 35 -2.34 -21.15 30.97
CA THR A 35 -3.40 -20.59 30.14
C THR A 35 -2.77 -19.38 29.46
N THR A 36 -2.16 -19.64 28.30
CA THR A 36 -1.67 -18.60 27.42
C THR A 36 -2.94 -18.00 26.83
N ASP A 37 -3.46 -17.00 27.52
CA ASP A 37 -4.75 -16.39 27.23
C ASP A 37 -4.75 -15.91 25.77
N PRO A 38 -5.57 -16.52 24.87
CA PRO A 38 -5.60 -16.15 23.46
C PRO A 38 -6.00 -14.69 23.26
N LEU A 39 -6.59 -14.05 24.28
CA LEU A 39 -6.93 -12.63 24.27
C LEU A 39 -5.70 -11.72 24.46
N LYS A 40 -4.72 -12.14 25.28
CA LYS A 40 -3.51 -11.35 25.56
C LYS A 40 -2.60 -11.25 24.34
N ARG A 41 -2.50 -12.33 23.54
CA ARG A 41 -1.74 -12.33 22.28
C ARG A 41 -2.31 -11.36 21.25
N ASN A 42 -3.61 -11.09 21.27
CA ASN A 42 -4.26 -10.17 20.34
C ASN A 42 -4.05 -8.69 20.75
N GLU A 43 -3.99 -8.39 22.04
CA GLU A 43 -3.74 -7.04 22.54
C GLU A 43 -2.31 -6.57 22.24
N ASP A 44 -1.32 -7.47 22.40
CA ASP A 44 0.08 -7.18 22.05
C ASP A 44 0.24 -6.92 20.55
N MET A 45 -0.43 -7.70 19.70
CA MET A 45 -0.43 -7.49 18.24
C MET A 45 -1.04 -6.13 17.86
N ALA A 46 -2.17 -5.76 18.45
CA ALA A 46 -2.80 -4.46 18.20
C ALA A 46 -1.93 -3.28 18.66
N LYS A 47 -1.27 -3.41 19.83
CA LYS A 47 -0.32 -2.39 20.33
C LYS A 47 0.87 -2.22 19.40
N VAL A 48 1.44 -3.32 18.90
CA VAL A 48 2.56 -3.28 17.95
C VAL A 48 2.12 -2.63 16.65
N GLU A 49 0.97 -3.01 16.12
CA GLU A 49 0.43 -2.43 14.88
C GLU A 49 0.22 -0.92 14.99
N VAL A 50 -0.49 -0.46 16.03
CA VAL A 50 -0.73 0.97 16.27
C VAL A 50 0.59 1.72 16.43
N THR A 51 1.56 1.16 17.16
CA THR A 51 2.88 1.76 17.34
C THR A 51 3.62 1.90 16.00
N VAL A 52 3.61 0.85 15.18
CA VAL A 52 4.25 0.84 13.86
C VAL A 52 3.57 1.84 12.93
N LEU A 53 2.24 1.90 12.89
CA LEU A 53 1.49 2.86 12.08
C LEU A 53 1.77 4.30 12.50
N CYS A 54 1.83 4.58 13.80
CA CYS A 54 2.22 5.90 14.32
C CYS A 54 3.64 6.29 13.86
N LEU A 55 4.61 5.37 13.94
CA LEU A 55 5.97 5.61 13.49
C LEU A 55 6.05 5.84 11.98
N ILE A 56 5.39 5.01 11.19
CA ILE A 56 5.32 5.16 9.73
C ILE A 56 4.69 6.50 9.37
N LEU A 57 3.58 6.87 10.01
CA LEU A 57 2.90 8.15 9.78
C LEU A 57 3.84 9.32 10.08
N PHE A 58 4.48 9.32 11.25
CA PHE A 58 5.40 10.37 11.65
C PHE A 58 6.58 10.52 10.69
N LEU A 59 7.22 9.41 10.33
CA LEU A 59 8.35 9.38 9.41
C LEU A 59 7.95 9.79 7.99
N ALA A 60 6.80 9.31 7.50
CA ALA A 60 6.31 9.64 6.17
C ALA A 60 5.93 11.12 6.05
N LEU A 61 5.24 11.68 7.05
CA LEU A 61 4.89 13.10 7.06
C LEU A 61 6.13 13.98 7.17
N THR A 62 6.97 13.73 8.18
CA THR A 62 8.15 14.56 8.44
C THR A 62 9.16 14.42 7.30
N GLY A 63 9.46 13.20 6.87
CA GLY A 63 10.42 12.93 5.80
C GLY A 63 10.01 13.55 4.47
N ASN A 64 8.77 13.32 4.01
CA ASN A 64 8.31 13.89 2.74
C ASN A 64 8.15 15.41 2.79
N LEU A 65 7.75 15.98 3.95
CA LEU A 65 7.70 17.43 4.12
C LEU A 65 9.11 18.03 4.09
N CYS A 66 10.09 17.41 4.77
CA CYS A 66 11.49 17.83 4.73
C CYS A 66 12.03 17.80 3.29
N VAL A 67 11.75 16.75 2.52
CA VAL A 67 12.15 16.67 1.09
C VAL A 67 11.51 17.80 0.30
N LEU A 68 10.20 18.05 0.47
CA LEU A 68 9.49 19.10 -0.24
C LEU A 68 10.04 20.50 0.10
N LEU A 69 10.36 20.75 1.38
CA LEU A 69 11.01 21.98 1.84
C LEU A 69 12.42 22.13 1.28
N ALA A 70 13.23 21.06 1.28
CA ALA A 70 14.59 21.07 0.74
C ALA A 70 14.61 21.37 -0.76
N ILE A 71 13.62 20.84 -1.52
CA ILE A 71 13.44 21.14 -2.94
C ILE A 71 13.03 22.61 -3.14
N HIS A 72 12.19 23.15 -2.26
CA HIS A 72 11.74 24.55 -2.34
C HIS A 72 12.82 25.57 -1.96
N THR A 73 13.71 25.24 -1.02
CA THR A 73 14.79 26.13 -0.56
C THR A 73 16.05 26.04 -1.43
N THR A 74 16.21 24.94 -2.17
CA THR A 74 17.32 24.75 -3.11
C THR A 74 17.16 25.66 -4.34
N GLN A 75 18.08 26.61 -4.49
CA GLN A 75 18.22 27.50 -5.67
C GLN A 75 18.87 26.79 -6.89
N GLN A 76 19.29 25.52 -6.75
CA GLN A 76 19.93 24.78 -7.84
C GLN A 76 18.92 24.52 -8.97
N LYS A 77 19.35 24.82 -10.21
CA LYS A 77 18.56 24.75 -11.45
C LYS A 77 17.54 23.61 -11.43
N HIS A 78 16.27 23.95 -11.66
CA HIS A 78 15.14 23.04 -11.88
C HIS A 78 15.51 21.86 -12.81
N SER A 79 16.07 20.80 -12.24
CA SER A 79 16.34 19.54 -12.92
C SER A 79 15.03 18.75 -12.99
N ARG A 80 14.87 17.96 -14.04
CA ARG A 80 13.71 17.04 -14.21
C ARG A 80 13.55 16.15 -12.98
N MET A 81 14.65 15.82 -12.33
CA MET A 81 14.66 14.99 -11.14
C MET A 81 13.89 15.62 -9.97
N TYR A 82 14.11 16.92 -9.69
CA TYR A 82 13.41 17.61 -8.61
C TYR A 82 11.90 17.70 -8.86
N PHE A 83 11.47 17.75 -10.13
CA PHE A 83 10.06 17.72 -10.50
C PHE A 83 9.40 16.37 -10.17
N PHE A 84 10.04 15.25 -10.53
CA PHE A 84 9.55 13.92 -10.17
C PHE A 84 9.54 13.70 -8.65
N MET A 85 10.61 14.10 -7.96
CA MET A 85 10.69 14.01 -6.49
C MET A 85 9.57 14.79 -5.81
N LYS A 86 9.21 15.98 -6.32
CA LYS A 86 8.09 16.77 -5.78
C LYS A 86 6.76 16.01 -5.90
N HIS A 87 6.46 15.45 -7.07
CA HIS A 87 5.22 14.69 -7.27
C HIS A 87 5.18 13.39 -6.48
N LEU A 88 6.33 12.72 -6.31
CA LEU A 88 6.47 11.54 -5.46
C LEU A 88 6.19 11.89 -3.99
N SER A 89 6.82 12.94 -3.45
CA SER A 89 6.57 13.37 -2.07
C SER A 89 5.11 13.80 -1.84
N ILE A 90 4.46 14.41 -2.83
CA ILE A 90 3.02 14.70 -2.75
C ILE A 90 2.20 13.40 -2.67
N ALA A 91 2.51 12.42 -3.51
CA ALA A 91 1.82 11.12 -3.50
C ALA A 91 2.03 10.38 -2.17
N ASP A 92 3.25 10.40 -1.62
CA ASP A 92 3.56 9.76 -0.34
C ASP A 92 2.88 10.46 0.84
N LEU A 93 2.73 11.79 0.80
CA LEU A 93 1.92 12.53 1.77
C LEU A 93 0.43 12.18 1.66
N VAL A 94 -0.09 11.99 0.44
CA VAL A 94 -1.46 11.50 0.23
C VAL A 94 -1.63 10.11 0.85
N VAL A 95 -0.67 9.20 0.67
CA VAL A 95 -0.68 7.88 1.32
C VAL A 95 -0.62 8.04 2.85
N ALA A 96 0.28 8.86 3.39
CA ALA A 96 0.35 9.07 4.84
C ALA A 96 -0.99 9.56 5.43
N ILE A 97 -1.64 10.53 4.78
CA ILE A 97 -2.85 11.17 5.29
C ILE A 97 -4.13 10.36 5.00
N PHE A 98 -4.25 9.72 3.85
CA PHE A 98 -5.49 9.05 3.44
C PHE A 98 -5.44 7.53 3.57
N GLN A 99 -4.26 6.94 3.71
CA GLN A 99 -4.09 5.51 3.98
C GLN A 99 -3.73 5.25 5.44
N VAL A 100 -2.62 5.82 5.92
CA VAL A 100 -2.07 5.45 7.24
C VAL A 100 -2.88 6.05 8.38
N LEU A 101 -3.28 7.32 8.28
CA LEU A 101 -4.05 8.00 9.33
C LEU A 101 -5.45 7.40 9.54
N PRO A 102 -6.27 7.12 8.51
CA PRO A 102 -7.57 6.48 8.70
C PRO A 102 -7.43 5.05 9.23
N GLN A 103 -6.38 4.32 8.84
CA GLN A 103 -6.08 3.00 9.38
C GLN A 103 -5.72 3.08 10.87
N LEU A 104 -4.87 4.04 11.26
CA LEU A 104 -4.54 4.30 12.66
C LEU A 104 -5.78 4.67 13.49
N ILE A 105 -6.65 5.54 12.96
CA ILE A 105 -7.90 5.89 13.62
C ILE A 105 -8.76 4.64 13.80
N TRP A 106 -8.92 3.82 12.75
CA TRP A 106 -9.69 2.59 12.82
C TRP A 106 -9.18 1.62 13.88
N ASP A 107 -7.86 1.49 14.00
CA ASP A 107 -7.23 0.61 15.00
C ASP A 107 -7.40 1.11 16.44
N ILE A 108 -7.54 2.43 16.63
CA ILE A 108 -7.77 3.04 17.95
C ILE A 108 -9.26 3.06 18.31
N THR A 109 -10.12 3.48 17.39
CA THR A 109 -11.55 3.70 17.65
C THR A 109 -12.40 2.45 17.48
N PHE A 110 -11.86 1.42 16.82
CA PHE A 110 -12.56 0.19 16.41
C PHE A 110 -13.87 0.43 15.64
N ARG A 111 -14.13 1.65 15.17
CA ARG A 111 -15.38 2.10 14.54
C ARG A 111 -15.15 3.26 13.58
N PHE A 112 -15.90 3.28 12.49
CA PHE A 112 -15.98 4.42 11.59
C PHE A 112 -16.98 5.48 12.07
N TYR A 113 -16.49 6.65 12.46
CA TYR A 113 -17.33 7.81 12.73
C TYR A 113 -17.34 8.73 11.51
N GLY A 114 -18.17 8.44 10.50
CA GLY A 114 -18.25 9.28 9.32
C GLY A 114 -19.44 8.97 8.40
N PRO A 115 -19.84 9.94 7.55
CA PRO A 115 -20.87 9.72 6.54
C PRO A 115 -20.39 8.77 5.43
N ASP A 116 -21.32 8.14 4.71
CA ASP A 116 -21.03 7.21 3.60
C ASP A 116 -20.10 7.83 2.54
N PHE A 117 -20.32 9.10 2.21
CA PHE A 117 -19.44 9.85 1.29
C PHE A 117 -17.97 9.89 1.76
N LEU A 118 -17.73 10.06 3.07
CA LEU A 118 -16.38 10.12 3.61
C LEU A 118 -15.68 8.74 3.54
N CYS A 119 -16.41 7.66 3.82
CA CYS A 119 -15.90 6.29 3.67
C CYS A 119 -15.44 6.03 2.23
N ARG A 120 -16.30 6.34 1.25
CA ARG A 120 -15.98 6.20 -0.19
C ARG A 120 -14.79 7.04 -0.59
N LEU A 121 -14.76 8.30 -0.16
CA LEU A 121 -13.68 9.23 -0.49
C LEU A 121 -12.34 8.76 0.09
N ILE A 122 -12.31 8.31 1.35
CA ILE A 122 -11.10 7.77 1.99
C ILE A 122 -10.60 6.55 1.22
N LYS A 123 -11.48 5.56 0.94
CA LYS A 123 -11.10 4.35 0.20
C LYS A 123 -10.61 4.66 -1.22
N TYR A 124 -11.26 5.60 -1.90
CA TYR A 124 -10.83 6.07 -3.21
C TYR A 124 -9.44 6.72 -3.15
N LEU A 125 -9.23 7.69 -2.25
CA LEU A 125 -7.94 8.40 -2.12
C LEU A 125 -6.81 7.49 -1.63
N GLN A 126 -7.10 6.51 -0.77
CA GLN A 126 -6.18 5.44 -0.37
C GLN A 126 -5.61 4.73 -1.61
N VAL A 127 -6.48 4.30 -2.52
CA VAL A 127 -6.08 3.56 -3.72
C VAL A 127 -5.40 4.47 -4.74
N VAL A 128 -5.90 5.69 -4.93
CA VAL A 128 -5.25 6.71 -5.78
C VAL A 128 -3.82 6.98 -5.31
N GLY A 129 -3.62 7.15 -4.00
CA GLY A 129 -2.30 7.38 -3.41
C GLY A 129 -1.34 6.21 -3.65
N MET A 130 -1.83 4.98 -3.46
CA MET A 130 -1.04 3.75 -3.71
C MET A 130 -0.60 3.65 -5.18
N PHE A 131 -1.49 3.88 -6.14
CA PHE A 131 -1.16 3.91 -7.56
C PHE A 131 -0.21 5.07 -7.91
N ALA A 132 -0.49 6.27 -7.39
CA ALA A 132 0.32 7.45 -7.67
C ALA A 132 1.75 7.29 -7.19
N SER A 133 1.98 6.86 -5.93
CA SER A 133 3.33 6.63 -5.41
C SER A 133 4.08 5.59 -6.25
N THR A 134 3.45 4.44 -6.50
CA THR A 134 4.04 3.33 -7.28
C THR A 134 4.39 3.74 -8.71
N TYR A 135 3.49 4.41 -9.43
CA TYR A 135 3.74 4.81 -10.81
C TYR A 135 4.68 6.00 -10.94
N MET A 136 4.73 6.90 -9.94
CA MET A 136 5.75 7.95 -9.91
C MET A 136 7.15 7.37 -9.71
N LEU A 137 7.30 6.35 -8.85
CA LEU A 137 8.56 5.60 -8.69
C LEU A 137 8.98 4.91 -9.99
N LEU A 138 8.03 4.29 -10.70
CA LEU A 138 8.29 3.69 -12.01
C LEU A 138 8.74 4.73 -13.04
N LEU A 139 8.00 5.83 -13.16
CA LEU A 139 8.30 6.88 -14.12
C LEU A 139 9.68 7.50 -13.85
N MET A 140 10.01 7.73 -12.59
CA MET A 140 11.33 8.17 -12.15
C MET A 140 12.44 7.17 -12.53
N SER A 141 12.19 5.88 -12.34
CA SER A 141 13.17 4.83 -12.66
C SER A 141 13.38 4.67 -14.15
N LEU A 142 12.30 4.77 -14.94
CA LEU A 142 12.34 4.76 -16.40
C LEU A 142 13.08 5.99 -16.94
N ASP A 143 12.80 7.19 -16.42
CA ASP A 143 13.51 8.42 -16.79
C ASP A 143 15.03 8.26 -16.57
N ARG A 144 15.42 7.76 -15.39
CA ARG A 144 16.83 7.48 -15.09
C ARG A 144 17.43 6.42 -16.02
N CYS A 145 16.70 5.34 -16.29
CA CYS A 145 17.16 4.28 -17.18
C CYS A 145 17.38 4.82 -18.60
N LEU A 146 16.45 5.63 -19.11
CA LEU A 146 16.55 6.26 -20.43
C LEU A 146 17.69 7.28 -20.50
N ALA A 147 17.86 8.11 -19.46
CA ALA A 147 18.95 9.08 -19.39
C ALA A 147 20.34 8.40 -19.41
N ILE A 148 20.49 7.25 -18.76
CA ILE A 148 21.74 6.48 -18.69
C ILE A 148 21.96 5.67 -19.98
N CYS A 149 20.93 5.02 -20.51
CA CYS A 149 21.05 4.14 -21.68
C CYS A 149 21.06 4.91 -23.01
N GLN A 150 20.42 6.08 -23.07
CA GLN A 150 20.24 6.87 -24.29
C GLN A 150 20.53 8.36 -24.03
N PRO A 151 21.80 8.75 -23.84
CA PRO A 151 22.17 10.13 -23.52
C PRO A 151 21.70 11.15 -24.57
N LEU A 152 21.54 10.73 -25.84
CA LEU A 152 21.09 11.57 -26.95
C LEU A 152 19.60 11.96 -26.90
N ARG A 153 18.75 11.30 -26.10
CA ARG A 153 17.29 11.56 -26.03
C ARG A 153 16.85 12.36 -24.80
N SER A 154 17.79 12.68 -23.89
CA SER A 154 17.58 13.32 -22.57
C SER A 154 17.12 14.80 -22.61
N LEU A 155 16.63 15.32 -23.74
CA LEU A 155 16.30 16.74 -23.93
C LEU A 155 14.79 17.08 -23.91
N HIS A 156 13.87 16.12 -23.82
CA HIS A 156 12.44 16.41 -23.99
C HIS A 156 11.63 16.78 -22.71
N ARG A 157 11.90 17.94 -22.08
CA ARG A 157 11.20 18.38 -20.83
C ARG A 157 9.66 18.48 -20.94
N ARG A 158 9.13 18.67 -22.15
CA ARG A 158 7.67 18.73 -22.39
C ARG A 158 7.01 17.35 -22.24
N ALA A 159 7.71 16.27 -22.59
CA ALA A 159 7.21 14.91 -22.46
C ALA A 159 7.08 14.53 -20.98
N ASP A 160 8.05 14.90 -20.14
CA ASP A 160 8.07 14.53 -18.71
C ASP A 160 6.83 15.06 -17.96
N ARG A 161 6.42 16.31 -18.24
CA ARG A 161 5.21 16.91 -17.64
C ARG A 161 3.93 16.24 -18.12
N VAL A 162 3.86 15.91 -19.41
CA VAL A 162 2.71 15.20 -19.98
C VAL A 162 2.64 13.80 -19.40
N SER A 163 3.75 13.08 -19.29
CA SER A 163 3.81 11.76 -18.66
C SER A 163 3.34 11.78 -17.21
N VAL A 164 3.80 12.75 -16.40
CA VAL A 164 3.32 12.90 -15.02
C VAL A 164 1.82 13.15 -14.96
N LEU A 165 1.30 14.06 -15.79
CA LEU A 165 -0.12 14.36 -15.84
C LEU A 165 -0.95 13.14 -16.28
N LEU A 166 -0.50 12.42 -17.32
CA LEU A 166 -1.13 11.18 -17.77
C LEU A 166 -1.11 10.11 -16.67
N THR A 167 -0.02 9.97 -15.92
CA THR A 167 0.05 9.05 -14.78
C THR A 167 -0.95 9.43 -13.71
N TRP A 168 -1.06 10.71 -13.33
CA TRP A 168 -2.07 11.16 -12.36
C TRP A 168 -3.49 10.87 -12.84
N LEU A 169 -3.80 11.18 -14.10
CA LEU A 169 -5.11 10.89 -14.69
C LEU A 169 -5.40 9.39 -14.72
N LEU A 170 -4.40 8.57 -15.05
CA LEU A 170 -4.50 7.12 -15.04
C LEU A 170 -4.77 6.59 -13.62
N CYS A 171 -4.06 7.08 -12.60
CA CYS A 171 -4.30 6.71 -11.21
C CYS A 171 -5.73 7.04 -10.76
N LEU A 172 -6.21 8.24 -11.11
CA LEU A 172 -7.58 8.68 -10.81
C LEU A 172 -8.59 7.76 -11.50
N LEU A 173 -8.41 7.50 -12.79
CA LEU A 173 -9.31 6.68 -13.60
C LEU A 173 -9.38 5.23 -13.12
N VAL A 174 -8.24 4.59 -12.89
CA VAL A 174 -8.15 3.19 -12.44
C VAL A 174 -8.73 3.01 -11.03
N SER A 175 -8.77 4.08 -10.23
CA SER A 175 -9.33 4.06 -8.88
C SER A 175 -10.85 4.29 -8.82
N ILE A 176 -11.51 4.70 -9.92
CA ILE A 176 -12.97 4.94 -9.93
C ILE A 176 -13.80 3.77 -9.39
N PRO A 177 -13.49 2.48 -9.68
CA PRO A 177 -14.28 1.37 -9.17
C PRO A 177 -14.44 1.36 -7.64
N GLN A 178 -13.49 1.95 -6.90
CA GLN A 178 -13.55 2.02 -5.43
C GLN A 178 -14.80 2.73 -4.93
N ILE A 179 -15.27 3.76 -5.63
CA ILE A 179 -16.43 4.57 -5.22
C ILE A 179 -17.73 3.76 -5.29
N HIS A 180 -17.78 2.78 -6.21
CA HIS A 180 -18.93 1.91 -6.41
C HIS A 180 -18.87 0.65 -5.54
N ILE A 181 -17.67 0.13 -5.30
CA ILE A 181 -17.46 -1.09 -4.52
C ILE A 181 -17.62 -0.82 -3.02
N PHE A 182 -17.14 0.31 -2.51
CA PHE A 182 -17.19 0.60 -1.07
C PHE A 182 -18.43 1.42 -0.71
N SER A 183 -19.08 1.05 0.39
CA SER A 183 -20.19 1.81 0.98
C SER A 183 -20.27 1.56 2.48
N LEU A 184 -20.82 2.51 3.22
CA LEU A 184 -21.13 2.38 4.64
C LEU A 184 -22.29 1.39 4.83
N ARG A 185 -22.05 0.34 5.60
CA ARG A 185 -23.02 -0.72 5.89
C ARG A 185 -23.10 -0.99 7.38
N ASP A 186 -24.30 -1.37 7.83
CA ASP A 186 -24.48 -1.92 9.17
C ASP A 186 -23.91 -3.34 9.20
N VAL A 187 -22.83 -3.54 9.94
CA VAL A 187 -22.14 -4.83 10.11
C VAL A 187 -22.69 -5.63 11.30
N GLY A 188 -23.80 -5.16 11.90
CA GLY A 188 -24.53 -5.83 12.96
C GLY A 188 -24.60 -4.97 14.24
N ASN A 189 -25.70 -5.14 14.99
CA ASN A 189 -25.98 -4.44 16.26
C ASN A 189 -25.96 -2.90 16.16
N GLY A 190 -26.32 -2.32 15.01
CA GLY A 190 -26.33 -0.88 14.79
C GLY A 190 -24.93 -0.26 14.63
N VAL A 191 -23.93 -1.08 14.29
CA VAL A 191 -22.55 -0.65 14.07
C VAL A 191 -22.33 -0.45 12.57
N TYR A 192 -21.94 0.76 12.18
CA TYR A 192 -21.69 1.11 10.78
C TYR A 192 -20.20 1.05 10.46
N ASP A 193 -19.84 0.29 9.43
CA ASP A 193 -18.48 0.18 8.91
C ASP A 193 -18.42 0.30 7.39
N CYS A 194 -17.25 0.69 6.88
CA CYS A 194 -16.99 0.87 5.46
C CYS A 194 -16.67 -0.48 4.80
N TRP A 195 -17.65 -1.08 4.11
CA TRP A 195 -17.56 -2.44 3.58
C TRP A 195 -17.58 -2.47 2.04
N ALA A 196 -16.94 -3.49 1.46
CA ALA A 196 -16.94 -3.72 0.01
C ALA A 196 -18.14 -4.60 -0.40
N ASP A 197 -19.02 -4.06 -1.23
CA ASP A 197 -20.22 -4.73 -1.73
C ASP A 197 -19.92 -5.30 -3.13
N PHE A 198 -19.88 -6.63 -3.22
CA PHE A 198 -19.67 -7.34 -4.48
C PHE A 198 -20.92 -8.14 -4.82
N ILE A 199 -21.58 -7.78 -5.93
CA ILE A 199 -22.79 -8.45 -6.40
C ILE A 199 -22.50 -9.91 -6.77
N GLN A 200 -21.30 -10.20 -7.28
CA GLN A 200 -20.89 -11.54 -7.70
C GLN A 200 -19.88 -12.17 -6.75
N PRO A 201 -19.97 -13.49 -6.48
CA PRO A 201 -19.07 -14.19 -5.55
C PRO A 201 -17.61 -14.28 -6.04
N TRP A 202 -17.38 -14.11 -7.35
CA TRP A 202 -16.03 -14.05 -7.93
C TRP A 202 -15.43 -12.64 -7.92
N GLY A 203 -16.23 -11.60 -7.63
CA GLY A 203 -15.83 -10.20 -7.62
C GLY A 203 -14.62 -9.90 -6.72
N PRO A 204 -14.61 -10.34 -5.44
CA PRO A 204 -13.48 -10.10 -4.54
C PRO A 204 -12.17 -10.72 -5.05
N LYS A 205 -12.22 -11.95 -5.57
CA LYS A 205 -11.04 -12.66 -6.09
C LYS A 205 -10.48 -11.96 -7.34
N ALA A 206 -11.36 -11.56 -8.26
CA ALA A 206 -10.97 -10.84 -9.46
C ALA A 206 -10.36 -9.48 -9.11
N TYR A 207 -10.98 -8.74 -8.19
CA TYR A 207 -10.49 -7.45 -7.71
C TYR A 207 -9.11 -7.53 -7.07
N VAL A 208 -8.92 -8.46 -6.12
CA VAL A 208 -7.62 -8.66 -5.47
C VAL A 208 -6.56 -9.04 -6.49
N THR A 209 -6.86 -9.99 -7.39
CA THR A 209 -5.92 -10.41 -8.44
C THR A 209 -5.53 -9.24 -9.34
N TRP A 210 -6.50 -8.45 -9.79
CA TRP A 210 -6.27 -7.27 -10.62
C TRP A 210 -5.37 -6.24 -9.92
N ILE A 211 -5.71 -5.86 -8.68
CA ILE A 211 -4.94 -4.91 -7.89
C ILE A 211 -3.51 -5.43 -7.66
N THR A 212 -3.34 -6.70 -7.30
CA THR A 212 -2.01 -7.29 -7.09
C THR A 212 -1.17 -7.25 -8.38
N LEU A 213 -1.76 -7.58 -9.53
CA LEU A 213 -1.04 -7.54 -10.80
C LEU A 213 -0.58 -6.11 -11.14
N VAL A 214 -1.48 -5.15 -11.01
CA VAL A 214 -1.28 -3.79 -11.49
C VAL A 214 -0.43 -2.95 -10.53
N VAL A 215 -0.57 -3.15 -9.22
CA VAL A 215 0.16 -2.38 -8.18
C VAL A 215 1.48 -3.04 -7.78
N TYR A 216 1.58 -4.36 -7.86
CA TYR A 216 2.76 -5.07 -7.37
C TYR A 216 3.56 -5.74 -8.48
N ILE A 217 2.93 -6.65 -9.24
CA ILE A 217 3.67 -7.49 -10.20
C ILE A 217 4.24 -6.66 -11.35
N ILE A 218 3.41 -5.86 -12.04
CA ILE A 218 3.87 -5.03 -13.16
C ILE A 218 4.95 -4.03 -12.70
N PRO A 219 4.75 -3.28 -11.60
CA PRO A 219 5.77 -2.35 -11.14
C PRO A 219 7.08 -3.02 -10.73
N VAL A 220 7.04 -4.13 -10.00
CA VAL A 220 8.25 -4.84 -9.59
C VAL A 220 9.02 -5.37 -10.80
N LEU A 221 8.34 -5.96 -11.78
CA LEU A 221 8.98 -6.43 -13.01
C LEU A 221 9.64 -5.27 -13.78
N MET A 222 8.94 -4.16 -13.96
CA MET A 222 9.48 -3.00 -14.64
C MET A 222 10.67 -2.37 -13.90
N LEU A 223 10.58 -2.22 -12.57
CA LEU A 223 11.71 -1.74 -11.75
C LEU A 223 12.91 -2.68 -11.87
N SER A 224 12.69 -4.00 -11.78
CA SER A 224 13.77 -4.99 -11.87
C SER A 224 14.52 -4.90 -13.20
N VAL A 225 13.79 -4.77 -14.32
CA VAL A 225 14.38 -4.60 -15.65
C VAL A 225 15.15 -3.28 -15.73
N CYS A 226 14.55 -2.16 -15.27
CA CYS A 226 15.20 -0.86 -15.30
C CYS A 226 16.51 -0.84 -14.49
N TYR A 227 16.46 -1.30 -13.24
CA TYR A 227 17.64 -1.35 -12.38
C TYR A 227 18.69 -2.35 -12.88
N GLY A 228 18.26 -3.47 -13.48
CA GLY A 228 19.16 -4.43 -14.14
C GLY A 228 19.92 -3.81 -15.31
N LEU A 229 19.22 -3.09 -16.20
CA LEU A 229 19.82 -2.39 -17.33
C LEU A 229 20.78 -1.28 -16.88
N ILE A 230 20.38 -0.49 -15.87
CA ILE A 230 21.24 0.54 -15.27
C ILE A 230 22.53 -0.09 -14.73
N SER A 231 22.42 -1.17 -13.94
CA SER A 231 23.56 -1.85 -13.34
C SER A 231 24.49 -2.43 -14.41
N PHE A 232 23.93 -3.07 -15.45
CA PHE A 232 24.69 -3.59 -16.57
C PHE A 232 25.44 -2.47 -17.32
N LYS A 233 24.77 -1.35 -17.59
CA LYS A 233 25.41 -0.21 -18.25
C LYS A 233 26.52 0.41 -17.42
N ILE A 234 26.31 0.57 -16.10
CA ILE A 234 27.36 1.06 -15.21
C ILE A 234 28.55 0.10 -15.22
N TRP A 235 28.32 -1.21 -15.14
CA TRP A 235 29.38 -2.21 -15.18
C TRP A 235 30.19 -2.17 -16.49
N GLN A 236 29.52 -2.02 -17.64
CA GLN A 236 30.20 -1.84 -18.93
C GLN A 236 31.09 -0.60 -18.94
N ASN A 237 30.60 0.54 -18.42
CA ASN A 237 31.38 1.78 -18.37
C ASN A 237 32.59 1.66 -17.43
N VAL A 238 32.48 0.91 -16.33
CA VAL A 238 33.61 0.67 -15.41
C VAL A 238 34.65 -0.25 -16.04
N LYS A 239 34.24 -1.28 -16.79
CA LYS A 239 35.18 -2.20 -17.48
C LYS A 239 35.89 -1.58 -18.69
N LEU A 240 35.29 -0.57 -19.31
CA LEU A 240 35.86 0.14 -20.47
C LEU A 240 36.87 1.23 -20.06
N LYS A 241 37.12 1.40 -18.77
CA LYS A 241 38.06 2.38 -18.20
C LYS A 241 39.18 1.65 -17.48
#